data_AF-A0A2E1UNA5-F1
#
_entry.id   AF-A0A2E1UNA5-F1
#
_cell.length_a   1.000
_cell.length_b   1.000
_cell.length_c   1.000
_cell.angle_alpha   90.00
_cell.angle_beta   90.00
_cell.angle_gamma   90.00
#
_symmetry.space_group_name_H-M   'P 1'
#
loop_
_entity.id
_entity.type
_entity.pdbx_description
1 polymer ?
#
loop_
_entity_poly.entity_id
_entity_poly.type
_entity_poly.pdbx_seq_one_letter_code
_entity_poly.pdbx_strand_id
1 'polypeptide(L)'
;MSVFFRPIGSNNVFNFFEDKDMSGRLKTISYNLDTDGSIKGRWKKTGTLKQLMGAIKSVETGKTEIISEADWNNLTKKVNLLSQRSNVKSQ
;
A
#
# COMPACT_ATOMS: atom_id res chain seq x y z
N MET A 1 12.79 -0.98 -6.82
CA MET A 1 12.52 -1.43 -5.44
C MET A 1 11.29 -0.70 -4.91
N SER A 2 10.42 -1.36 -4.14
CA SER A 2 9.20 -0.78 -3.57
C SER A 2 9.07 -1.21 -2.11
N VAL A 3 8.60 -0.31 -1.25
CA VAL A 3 8.41 -0.58 0.17
C VAL A 3 7.05 -0.05 0.62
N PHE A 4 6.33 -0.86 1.40
CA PHE A 4 5.00 -0.54 1.88
C PHE A 4 5.03 -0.31 3.38
N PHE A 5 4.40 0.77 3.83
CA PHE A 5 4.26 1.12 5.24
C PHE A 5 2.80 1.20 5.61
N ARG A 6 2.44 0.62 6.76
CA ARG A 6 1.08 0.70 7.31
C ARG A 6 1.13 1.16 8.76
N PRO A 7 0.53 2.31 9.10
CA PRO A 7 0.35 2.68 10.50
C PRO A 7 -0.49 1.63 11.22
N ILE A 8 -0.10 1.27 12.44
CA ILE A 8 -0.82 0.29 13.25
C ILE A 8 -2.24 0.79 13.51
N GLY A 9 -3.23 -0.10 13.35
CA GLY A 9 -4.65 0.24 13.50
C GLY A 9 -5.24 1.08 12.35
N SER A 10 -4.48 1.35 11.29
CA SER A 10 -4.97 2.07 10.11
C SER A 10 -5.27 1.13 8.95
N ASN A 11 -6.27 1.50 8.13
CA ASN A 11 -6.49 0.87 6.83
C ASN A 11 -5.70 1.57 5.70
N ASN A 12 -4.84 2.52 6.03
CA ASN A 12 -4.00 3.18 5.04
C ASN A 12 -2.68 2.44 4.84
N VAL A 13 -2.29 2.25 3.58
CA VAL A 13 -0.99 1.72 3.19
C VAL A 13 -0.30 2.71 2.27
N PHE A 14 0.97 3.00 2.56
CA PHE A 14 1.80 3.93 1.80
C PHE A 14 2.91 3.16 1.09
N ASN A 15 2.87 3.14 -0.24
CA ASN A 15 3.91 2.53 -1.06
C ASN A 15 4.88 3.62 -1.54
N PHE A 16 6.15 3.51 -1.19
CA PHE A 16 7.23 4.32 -1.74
C PHE A 16 8.03 3.50 -2.76
N PHE A 17 8.32 4.10 -3.90
CA PHE A 17 9.07 3.47 -5.00
C PHE A 17 9.82 4.49 -5.84
N GLU A 18 10.92 4.06 -6.44
CA GLU A 18 11.66 4.88 -7.40
C GLU A 18 10.85 5.09 -8.67
N ASP A 19 10.89 6.32 -9.19
CA ASP A 19 10.27 6.68 -10.45
C ASP A 19 10.99 6.01 -11.62
N LYS A 20 10.24 5.25 -12.40
CA LYS A 20 10.78 4.50 -13.55
C LYS A 20 11.25 5.41 -14.68
N ASP A 21 10.67 6.61 -14.79
CA ASP A 21 10.95 7.55 -15.87
C ASP A 21 12.06 8.55 -15.50
N MET A 22 12.36 8.69 -14.20
CA MET A 22 13.31 9.67 -13.66
C MET A 22 14.05 9.09 -12.44
N SER A 23 15.20 8.47 -12.69
CA SER A 23 16.05 7.90 -11.63
C SER A 23 16.33 8.91 -10.52
N GLY A 24 16.35 8.43 -9.27
CA GLY A 24 16.55 9.25 -8.08
C GLY A 24 15.33 10.06 -7.62
N ARG A 25 14.21 10.04 -8.38
CA ARG A 25 12.95 10.62 -7.89
C ARG A 25 12.10 9.57 -7.18
N LEU A 26 11.57 9.95 -6.03
CA LEU A 26 10.69 9.10 -5.24
C LEU A 26 9.22 9.39 -5.57
N LYS A 27 8.43 8.35 -5.80
CA LYS A 27 6.97 8.43 -5.91
C LYS A 27 6.34 7.70 -4.72
N THR A 28 5.14 8.16 -4.36
CA THR A 28 4.34 7.52 -3.33
C THR A 28 2.93 7.27 -3.83
N ILE A 29 2.38 6.11 -3.52
CA ILE A 29 0.94 5.86 -3.63
C ILE A 29 0.39 5.62 -2.23
N SER A 30 -0.66 6.36 -1.90
CA SER A 30 -1.48 6.11 -0.72
C SER A 30 -2.66 5.25 -1.13
N TYR A 31 -2.82 4.12 -0.47
CA TYR A 31 -3.98 3.25 -0.57
C TYR A 31 -4.81 3.39 0.69
N ASN A 32 -6.13 3.45 0.55
CA ASN A 32 -7.07 3.27 1.65
C ASN A 32 -7.80 1.96 1.41
N LEU A 33 -7.70 1.05 2.36
CA LEU A 33 -8.33 -0.26 2.30
C LEU A 33 -9.67 -0.25 3.02
N ASP A 34 -10.59 -1.09 2.58
CA ASP A 34 -11.77 -1.46 3.34
C ASP A 34 -11.43 -2.60 4.33
N THR A 35 -12.39 -2.95 5.19
CA THR A 35 -12.28 -4.00 6.20
C THR A 35 -11.94 -5.38 5.65
N ASP A 36 -12.33 -5.65 4.39
CA ASP A 36 -12.05 -6.90 3.68
C ASP A 36 -10.69 -6.89 2.91
N GLY A 37 -9.94 -5.79 3.00
CA GLY A 37 -8.69 -5.58 2.28
C GLY A 37 -8.84 -5.04 0.87
N SER A 38 -10.07 -4.76 0.40
CA SER A 38 -10.32 -4.15 -0.91
C SER A 38 -9.82 -2.70 -0.94
N ILE A 39 -9.34 -2.25 -2.11
CA ILE A 39 -8.86 -0.87 -2.26
C ILE A 39 -10.07 0.04 -2.46
N LYS A 40 -10.45 0.76 -1.40
CA LYS A 40 -11.50 1.79 -1.42
C LYS A 40 -11.02 3.09 -2.08
N GLY A 41 -9.72 3.39 -1.98
CA GLY A 41 -9.15 4.60 -2.58
C GLY A 41 -7.65 4.49 -2.89
N ARG A 42 -7.23 5.23 -3.90
CA ARG A 42 -5.84 5.28 -4.37
C ARG A 42 -5.47 6.70 -4.79
N TRP A 43 -4.43 7.25 -4.17
CA TRP A 43 -3.92 8.59 -4.49
C TRP A 43 -2.43 8.53 -4.78
N LYS A 44 -2.06 8.93 -6.00
CA LYS A 44 -0.65 9.13 -6.38
C LYS A 44 -0.20 10.49 -5.88
N LYS A 45 0.94 10.52 -5.19
CA LYS A 45 1.57 11.73 -4.67
C LYS A 45 3.04 11.74 -5.06
N THR A 46 3.62 12.92 -5.19
CA THR A 46 5.07 13.06 -5.20
C THR A 46 5.59 12.61 -3.84
N GLY A 47 6.48 11.61 -3.83
CA GLY A 47 7.13 11.16 -2.62
C GLY A 47 8.34 12.04 -2.34
N THR A 48 8.60 12.34 -1.08
CA THR A 48 9.83 13.03 -0.67
C THR A 48 10.67 12.11 0.21
N LEU A 49 12.00 12.27 0.16
CA LEU A 49 12.89 11.57 1.07
C LEU A 49 12.51 11.82 2.54
N LYS A 50 12.07 13.05 2.88
CA LYS A 50 11.58 13.40 4.22
C LYS A 50 10.41 12.53 4.66
N GLN A 51 9.44 12.27 3.77
CA GLN A 51 8.30 11.39 4.07
C GLN A 51 8.73 9.94 4.25
N LEU A 52 9.63 9.44 3.40
CA LEU A 52 10.19 8.08 3.54
C LEU A 52 10.93 7.92 4.88
N MET A 53 11.83 8.85 5.21
CA MET A 53 12.55 8.84 6.49
C MET A 53 11.59 8.94 7.69
N GLY A 54 10.52 9.73 7.57
CA GLY A 54 9.48 9.79 8.61
C GLY A 54 8.74 8.46 8.80
N ALA A 55 8.45 7.75 7.71
CA ALA A 55 7.85 6.42 7.77
C ALA A 55 8.80 5.41 8.44
N ILE A 56 10.09 5.42 8.09
CA ILE A 56 11.12 4.58 8.71
C ILE A 56 11.22 4.84 10.23
N LYS A 57 11.32 6.10 10.66
CA LYS A 57 11.31 6.45 12.09
C LYS A 57 10.04 6.01 12.81
N SER A 58 8.91 5.98 12.11
CA SER A 58 7.66 5.50 12.68
C SER A 58 7.66 3.98 12.88
N VAL A 59 8.41 3.24 12.06
CA VAL A 59 8.67 1.80 12.28
C VAL A 59 9.54 1.59 13.50
N GLU A 60 10.63 2.34 13.62
CA GLU A 60 11.54 2.28 14.79
C GLU A 60 10.81 2.55 16.12
N THR A 61 9.76 3.37 16.10
CA THR A 61 8.94 3.70 17.27
C THR A 61 7.70 2.81 17.45
N GLY A 62 7.56 1.75 16.64
CA GLY A 62 6.46 0.78 16.75
C GLY A 62 5.08 1.30 16.33
N LYS A 63 5.00 2.46 15.66
CA LYS A 63 3.74 3.07 15.22
C LYS A 63 3.32 2.64 13.82
N THR A 64 4.25 2.07 13.06
CA THR A 64 4.08 1.64 11.67
C THR A 64 4.74 0.29 11.47
N GLU A 65 4.13 -0.56 10.67
CA GLU A 65 4.71 -1.80 10.18
C GLU A 65 5.17 -1.68 8.72
N ILE A 66 6.17 -2.47 8.35
CA ILE A 66 6.58 -2.67 6.95
C ILE A 66 5.83 -3.87 6.42
N ILE A 67 5.15 -3.71 5.28
CA ILE A 67 4.45 -4.79 4.60
C ILE A 67 5.33 -5.29 3.46
N SER A 68 5.53 -6.61 3.37
CA SER A 68 6.24 -7.21 2.24
C SER A 68 5.39 -7.14 0.96
N GLU A 69 6.02 -7.14 -0.20
CA GLU A 69 5.28 -7.15 -1.47
C GLU A 69 4.39 -8.41 -1.60
N ALA A 70 4.82 -9.55 -1.05
CA ALA A 70 4.02 -10.77 -1.01
C ALA A 70 2.75 -10.60 -0.15
N ASP A 71 2.88 -10.02 1.04
CA ASP A 71 1.74 -9.77 1.93
C ASP A 71 0.78 -8.74 1.34
N TRP A 72 1.31 -7.68 0.72
CA TRP A 72 0.51 -6.71 -0.02
C TRP A 72 -0.30 -7.38 -1.14
N ASN A 73 0.34 -8.24 -1.92
CA ASN A 73 -0.31 -8.98 -2.99
C ASN A 73 -1.37 -9.94 -2.44
N ASN A 74 -1.14 -10.58 -1.29
CA ASN A 74 -2.12 -11.46 -0.67
C ASN A 74 -3.34 -10.71 -0.12
N LEU A 75 -3.11 -9.55 0.51
CA LEU A 75 -4.16 -8.64 0.99
C LEU A 75 -5.09 -8.20 -0.15
N THR A 76 -4.51 -7.89 -1.32
CA THR A 76 -5.26 -7.36 -2.47
C THR A 76 -5.77 -8.44 -3.44
N LYS A 77 -5.12 -9.62 -3.53
CA LYS A 77 -5.58 -10.76 -4.36
C LYS A 77 -6.82 -11.45 -3.82
N LYS A 78 -6.98 -11.55 -2.49
CA LYS A 78 -8.18 -12.14 -1.86
C LYS A 78 -9.46 -11.48 -2.37
N VAL A 79 -9.40 -10.17 -2.60
CA VAL A 79 -10.51 -9.33 -3.09
C VAL A 79 -10.83 -9.63 -4.56
N ASN A 80 -9.81 -9.76 -5.41
CA ASN A 80 -10.02 -10.08 -6.83
C ASN A 80 -10.66 -11.46 -7.03
N LEU A 81 -10.28 -12.46 -6.22
CA LEU A 81 -10.88 -13.80 -6.28
C LEU A 81 -12.33 -13.83 -5.75
N LEU A 82 -12.64 -13.05 -4.72
CA LEU A 82 -14.01 -12.94 -4.18
C LEU A 82 -14.94 -12.19 -5.15
N SER A 83 -14.47 -11.09 -5.75
CA SER A 83 -15.18 -10.32 -6.78
C SER A 83 -15.52 -11.16 -8.02
N GLN A 84 -14.58 -12.00 -8.48
CA GLN A 84 -14.82 -12.93 -9.59
C GLN A 84 -15.85 -14.02 -9.23
N ARG A 85 -15.88 -14.51 -7.99
CA ARG A 85 -16.85 -15.54 -7.56
C ARG A 85 -18.27 -14.99 -7.37
N SER A 86 -18.44 -13.74 -6.95
CA SER A 86 -19.76 -13.11 -6.84
C SER A 86 -20.41 -12.84 -8.20
N ASN A 87 -19.62 -12.56 -9.24
CA ASN A 87 -20.15 -12.35 -10.60
C ASN A 87 -20.61 -13.63 -11.30
N VAL A 88 -20.20 -14.81 -10.82
CA VAL A 88 -20.60 -16.11 -11.40
C VAL A 88 -21.93 -16.62 -10.80
N LYS A 89 -22.37 -16.10 -9.65
CA LYS A 89 -23.63 -16.51 -8.99
C LYS A 89 -24.86 -15.71 -9.43
N SER A 90 -24.71 -14.74 -10.33
CA SER A 90 -25.79 -13.88 -10.83
C SER A 90 -26.11 -14.10 -12.32
N GLN A 91 -25.76 -15.26 -12.88
CA GLN A 91 -26.15 -15.69 -14.23
C GLN A 91 -26.99 -16.97 -14.16
#